data_AF-A0A1I6J9B8-F1
#
_entry.id   AF-A0A1I6J9B8-F1
#
_cell.length_a   1.000
_cell.length_b   1.000
_cell.length_c   1.000
_cell.angle_alpha   90.00
_cell.angle_beta   90.00
_cell.angle_gamma   90.00
#
_symmetry.space_group_name_H-M   'P 1'
#
loop_
_entity.id
_entity.type
_entity.pdbx_description
1 polymer ?
#
loop_
_entity_poly.entity_id
_entity_poly.type
_entity_poly.pdbx_seq_one_letter_code
_entity_poly.pdbx_strand_id
1 'polypeptide(L)'
;MTDRPKAPADTAPKRMHPLAHLMFGSRWLQLPLYLGLILAQAVYVYQFWTELIHLVEAAFGNQEALRLLVDSVGYKAGTAPTKLNETIIMLAVLALIDVVMISNLLIMVIVGGYETFVSRLHLEGHPDQPEWLDHVNASVLKVKLATAIIGISSIHLLKTFINVQNLTEQTLIWQTAIHLAFLLSALAIAMTDRLLTHPPGDKH
;
A
#
# COMPACT_ATOMS: atom_id res chain seq x y z
N MET A 1 41.21 -8.49 64.27
CA MET A 1 41.27 -9.04 62.90
C MET A 1 40.41 -8.12 62.04
N THR A 2 41.02 -7.39 61.11
CA THR A 2 40.40 -6.33 60.29
C THR A 2 39.55 -6.92 59.16
N ASP A 3 38.27 -6.60 59.09
CA ASP A 3 37.42 -6.96 57.95
C ASP A 3 37.39 -5.79 56.95
N ARG A 4 37.84 -6.04 55.72
CA ARG A 4 38.04 -5.02 54.66
C ARG A 4 36.74 -4.82 53.87
N PRO A 5 36.45 -3.60 53.36
CA PRO A 5 35.32 -3.40 52.46
C PRO A 5 35.57 -4.13 51.12
N LYS A 6 34.57 -4.89 50.67
CA LYS A 6 34.57 -5.65 49.42
C LYS A 6 34.52 -4.64 48.25
N ALA A 7 35.56 -4.60 47.42
CA ALA A 7 35.63 -3.72 46.25
C ALA A 7 34.48 -4.02 45.26
N PRO A 8 33.94 -3.00 44.54
CA PRO A 8 32.94 -3.23 43.51
C PRO A 8 33.56 -4.06 42.37
N ALA A 9 32.85 -5.09 41.94
CA ALA A 9 33.27 -5.94 40.83
C ALA A 9 33.30 -5.12 39.53
N ASP A 10 34.47 -5.10 38.86
CA ASP A 10 34.64 -4.55 37.53
C ASP A 10 33.66 -5.23 36.55
N THR A 11 32.66 -4.49 36.08
CA THR A 11 31.78 -4.94 35.01
C THR A 11 32.52 -4.82 33.68
N ALA A 12 33.17 -5.90 33.26
CA ALA A 12 33.77 -6.00 31.94
C ALA A 12 32.74 -5.65 30.84
N PRO A 13 33.11 -4.90 29.79
CA PRO A 13 32.18 -4.50 28.74
C PRO A 13 31.65 -5.75 28.00
N LYS A 14 30.33 -5.96 28.08
CA LYS A 14 29.62 -7.07 27.43
C LYS A 14 29.77 -6.93 25.91
N ARG A 15 30.66 -7.72 25.30
CA ARG A 15 30.89 -7.75 23.85
C ARG A 15 29.57 -8.04 23.14
N MET A 16 29.09 -7.10 22.33
CA MET A 16 27.87 -7.28 21.55
C MET A 16 28.10 -8.37 20.49
N HIS A 17 27.19 -9.35 20.43
CA HIS A 17 27.23 -10.46 19.49
C HIS A 17 27.18 -9.91 18.04
N PRO A 18 27.99 -10.38 17.08
CA PRO A 18 28.06 -9.85 15.71
C PRO A 18 26.70 -9.86 14.97
N LEU A 19 25.80 -10.77 15.33
CA LEU A 19 24.40 -10.77 14.84
C LEU A 19 23.62 -9.50 15.25
N ALA A 20 23.86 -8.96 16.45
CA ALA A 20 23.22 -7.73 16.90
C ALA A 20 23.67 -6.53 16.06
N HIS A 21 24.96 -6.44 15.72
CA HIS A 21 25.48 -5.36 14.88
C HIS A 21 24.89 -5.41 13.45
N LEU A 22 24.70 -6.60 12.90
CA LEU A 22 24.08 -6.81 11.59
C LEU A 22 22.56 -6.48 11.61
N MET A 23 21.86 -6.84 12.69
CA MET A 23 20.46 -6.46 12.94
C MET A 23 20.27 -4.95 13.15
N PHE A 24 21.21 -4.26 13.79
CA PHE A 24 21.18 -2.79 13.92
C PHE A 24 21.54 -2.08 12.61
N GLY A 25 22.48 -2.63 11.83
CA GLY A 25 22.90 -2.09 10.54
C GLY A 25 21.81 -2.16 9.45
N SER A 26 20.96 -3.20 9.47
CA SER A 26 19.89 -3.36 8.47
C SER A 26 18.85 -2.23 8.49
N ARG A 27 18.71 -1.49 9.60
CA ARG A 27 17.83 -0.31 9.70
C ARG A 27 18.26 0.85 8.80
N TRP A 28 19.57 1.04 8.63
CA TRP A 28 20.09 2.10 7.75
C TRP A 28 19.77 1.84 6.28
N LEU A 29 19.58 0.57 5.89
CA LEU A 29 19.13 0.20 4.54
C LEU A 29 17.65 0.56 4.32
N GLN A 30 16.84 0.57 5.38
CA GLN A 30 15.41 0.89 5.28
C GLN A 30 15.14 2.39 5.18
N LEU A 31 16.00 3.23 5.76
CA LEU A 31 15.89 4.70 5.71
C LEU A 31 15.79 5.27 4.27
N PRO A 32 16.71 4.95 3.32
CA PRO A 32 16.59 5.44 1.95
C PRO A 32 15.36 4.88 1.22
N LEU A 33 14.91 3.67 1.55
CA LEU A 33 13.69 3.10 0.97
C LEU A 33 12.45 3.88 1.40
N TYR A 34 12.31 4.19 2.70
CA TYR A 34 11.19 5.01 3.17
C TYR A 34 11.23 6.43 2.61
N LEU A 35 12.41 7.04 2.50
CA LEU A 35 12.55 8.33 1.84
C LEU A 35 12.09 8.27 0.38
N GLY A 36 12.47 7.21 -0.35
CA GLY A 36 12.00 6.96 -1.71
C GLY A 36 10.48 6.82 -1.81
N LEU A 37 9.86 6.06 -0.89
CA LEU A 37 8.40 5.90 -0.85
C LEU A 37 7.68 7.23 -0.51
N ILE A 38 8.20 8.03 0.40
CA ILE A 38 7.66 9.35 0.74
C ILE A 38 7.75 10.30 -0.46
N LEU A 39 8.88 10.29 -1.18
CA LEU A 39 9.04 11.08 -2.40
C LEU A 39 8.06 10.63 -3.49
N ALA A 40 7.89 9.32 -3.69
CA ALA A 40 6.88 8.78 -4.60
C ALA A 40 5.46 9.23 -4.22
N GLN A 41 5.13 9.23 -2.92
CA GLN A 41 3.86 9.75 -2.41
C GLN A 41 3.67 11.23 -2.75
N ALA A 42 4.71 12.05 -2.60
CA ALA A 42 4.66 13.47 -2.96
C ALA A 42 4.43 13.68 -4.46
N VAL A 43 5.04 12.86 -5.32
CA VAL A 43 4.80 12.87 -6.77
C VAL A 43 3.34 12.54 -7.09
N TYR A 44 2.74 11.54 -6.44
CA TYR A 44 1.32 11.22 -6.63
C TYR A 44 0.39 12.35 -6.19
N VAL A 45 0.68 13.02 -5.07
CA VAL A 45 -0.07 14.20 -4.61
C VAL A 45 0.03 15.34 -5.63
N TYR A 46 1.23 15.58 -6.17
CA TYR A 46 1.43 16.55 -7.23
C TYR A 46 0.63 16.19 -8.49
N GLN A 47 0.71 14.93 -8.95
CA GLN A 47 -0.04 14.43 -10.10
C GLN A 47 -1.56 14.57 -9.92
N PHE A 48 -2.08 14.29 -8.71
CA PHE A 48 -3.49 14.48 -8.41
C PHE A 48 -3.90 15.95 -8.60
N TRP A 49 -3.08 16.88 -8.09
CA TRP A 49 -3.37 18.29 -8.17
C TRP A 49 -3.30 18.83 -9.60
N THR A 50 -2.34 18.36 -10.40
CA THR A 50 -2.22 18.75 -11.82
C THR A 50 -3.41 18.25 -12.63
N GLU A 51 -3.81 16.98 -12.48
CA GLU A 51 -4.99 16.46 -13.19
C GLU A 51 -6.29 17.13 -12.74
N LEU A 52 -6.40 17.47 -11.45
CA LEU A 52 -7.55 18.22 -10.95
C LEU A 52 -7.62 19.63 -11.58
N ILE A 53 -6.49 20.33 -11.67
CA ILE A 53 -6.44 21.64 -12.33
C ILE A 53 -6.81 21.50 -13.81
N HIS A 54 -6.26 20.53 -14.53
CA HIS A 54 -6.61 20.31 -15.94
C HIS A 54 -8.12 20.05 -16.11
N LEU A 55 -8.72 19.22 -15.24
CA LEU A 55 -10.16 18.95 -15.25
C LEU A 55 -10.98 20.23 -15.08
N VAL A 56 -10.60 21.06 -14.11
CA VAL A 56 -11.27 22.34 -13.82
C VAL A 56 -11.10 23.32 -14.98
N GLU A 57 -9.90 23.49 -15.51
CA GLU A 57 -9.62 24.39 -16.65
C GLU A 57 -10.36 23.95 -17.92
N ALA A 58 -10.40 22.65 -18.19
CA ALA A 58 -11.17 22.10 -19.31
C ALA A 58 -12.68 22.37 -19.13
N ALA A 59 -13.19 22.32 -17.91
CA ALA A 59 -14.58 22.66 -17.59
C ALA A 59 -14.88 24.16 -17.81
N PHE A 60 -13.90 25.03 -17.59
CA PHE A 60 -13.99 26.45 -17.95
C PHE A 60 -13.78 26.74 -19.45
N GLY A 61 -13.50 25.72 -20.26
CA GLY A 61 -13.41 25.83 -21.72
C GLY A 61 -11.98 25.91 -22.27
N ASN A 62 -10.95 25.66 -21.46
CA ASN A 62 -9.56 25.59 -21.93
C ASN A 62 -9.35 24.36 -22.83
N GLN A 63 -9.06 24.60 -24.11
CA GLN A 63 -8.84 23.55 -25.12
C GLN A 63 -7.53 22.78 -24.91
N GLU A 64 -6.51 23.40 -24.34
CA GLU A 64 -5.23 22.76 -24.06
C GLU A 64 -5.37 21.77 -22.91
N ALA A 65 -5.98 22.22 -21.80
CA ALA A 65 -6.29 21.35 -20.67
C ALA A 65 -7.19 20.17 -21.09
N LEU A 66 -8.17 20.40 -21.95
CA LEU A 66 -9.02 19.33 -22.52
C LEU A 66 -8.19 18.28 -23.27
N ARG A 67 -7.22 18.69 -24.09
CA ARG A 67 -6.35 17.75 -24.83
C ARG A 67 -5.47 16.94 -23.89
N LEU A 68 -4.88 17.58 -22.88
CA LEU A 68 -4.05 16.89 -21.88
C LEU A 68 -4.86 15.84 -21.11
N LEU A 69 -6.10 16.14 -20.73
CA LEU A 69 -6.99 15.16 -20.09
C LEU A 69 -7.35 14.00 -21.02
N VAL A 70 -7.71 14.29 -22.27
CA VAL A 70 -8.11 13.26 -23.24
C VAL A 70 -6.96 12.27 -23.49
N ASP A 71 -5.74 12.80 -23.57
CA ASP A 71 -4.53 11.99 -23.71
C ASP A 71 -4.25 11.17 -22.44
N SER A 72 -4.32 11.78 -21.24
CA SER A 72 -4.04 11.09 -19.97
C SER A 72 -5.04 9.97 -19.67
N VAL A 73 -6.32 10.14 -20.03
CA VAL A 73 -7.35 9.12 -19.81
C VAL A 73 -7.40 8.05 -20.92
N GLY A 74 -6.66 8.23 -22.01
CA GLY A 74 -6.63 7.31 -23.15
C GLY A 74 -7.94 7.27 -23.94
N TYR A 75 -8.69 8.37 -23.97
CA TYR A 75 -9.91 8.47 -24.76
C TYR A 75 -9.55 8.81 -26.20
N LYS A 76 -9.90 7.95 -27.16
CA LYS A 76 -9.66 8.17 -28.58
C LYS A 76 -11.00 8.34 -29.27
N ALA A 77 -11.34 9.56 -29.67
CA ALA A 77 -12.50 9.80 -30.52
C ALA A 77 -12.06 9.93 -31.99
N GLY A 78 -12.93 9.53 -32.92
CA GLY A 78 -12.71 9.72 -34.35
C GLY A 78 -12.61 11.19 -34.77
N THR A 79 -13.07 12.11 -33.91
CA THR A 79 -12.90 13.56 -34.05
C THR A 79 -12.42 14.15 -32.73
N ALA A 80 -11.51 15.13 -32.78
CA ALA A 80 -10.97 15.77 -31.58
C ALA A 80 -12.11 16.48 -30.82
N PRO A 81 -12.34 16.16 -29.54
CA PRO A 81 -13.40 16.78 -28.75
C PRO A 81 -13.10 18.28 -28.58
N THR A 82 -14.12 19.12 -28.80
CA THR A 82 -14.02 20.58 -28.65
C THR A 82 -14.53 21.07 -27.30
N LYS A 83 -15.16 20.19 -26.50
CA LYS A 83 -15.64 20.43 -25.14
C LYS A 83 -15.57 19.14 -24.34
N LEU A 84 -15.63 19.25 -23.00
CA LEU A 84 -15.87 18.10 -22.15
C LEU A 84 -17.23 17.46 -22.49
N ASN A 85 -17.23 16.15 -22.70
CA ASN A 85 -18.43 15.34 -22.78
C ASN A 85 -18.52 14.45 -21.52
N GLU A 86 -19.68 13.81 -21.32
CA GLU A 86 -19.94 12.99 -20.13
C GLU A 86 -18.90 11.86 -19.96
N THR A 87 -18.52 11.19 -21.06
CA THR A 87 -17.53 10.11 -21.03
C THR A 87 -16.16 10.60 -20.58
N ILE A 88 -15.69 11.75 -21.09
CA ILE A 88 -14.39 12.33 -20.71
C ILE A 88 -14.42 12.74 -19.23
N ILE A 89 -15.49 13.37 -18.77
CA ILE A 89 -15.63 13.75 -17.35
C ILE A 89 -15.56 12.50 -16.46
N MET A 90 -16.33 11.47 -16.80
CA MET A 90 -16.34 10.22 -16.04
C MET A 90 -14.97 9.52 -16.04
N LEU A 91 -14.28 9.47 -17.19
CA LEU A 91 -12.93 8.89 -17.29
C LEU A 91 -11.89 9.69 -16.52
N ALA A 92 -11.97 11.03 -16.53
CA ALA A 92 -11.08 11.89 -15.76
C ALA A 92 -11.29 11.73 -14.25
N VAL A 93 -12.55 11.67 -13.80
CA VAL A 93 -12.87 11.40 -12.39
C VAL A 93 -12.37 10.03 -11.96
N LEU A 94 -12.52 9.00 -12.80
CA LEU A 94 -11.98 7.66 -12.49
C LEU A 94 -10.45 7.64 -12.42
N ALA A 95 -9.76 8.42 -13.27
CA ALA A 95 -8.31 8.56 -13.18
C ALA A 95 -7.87 9.25 -11.87
N LEU A 96 -8.56 10.31 -11.45
CA LEU A 96 -8.32 10.97 -10.17
C LEU A 96 -8.55 10.02 -8.98
N ILE A 97 -9.62 9.23 -9.02
CA ILE A 97 -9.90 8.21 -7.99
C ILE A 97 -8.77 7.19 -7.93
N ASP A 98 -8.26 6.75 -9.06
CA ASP A 98 -7.20 5.75 -9.13
C ASP A 98 -5.90 6.22 -8.46
N VAL A 99 -5.48 7.46 -8.73
CA VAL A 99 -4.31 8.09 -8.07
C VAL A 99 -4.47 8.12 -6.55
N VAL A 100 -5.69 8.40 -6.06
CA VAL A 100 -6.00 8.40 -4.62
C VAL A 100 -5.96 6.98 -4.04
N MET A 101 -6.44 5.97 -4.77
CA MET A 101 -6.41 4.59 -4.32
C MET A 101 -5.00 4.05 -4.19
N ILE A 102 -4.13 4.31 -5.17
CA ILE A 102 -2.71 3.93 -5.12
C ILE A 102 -2.01 4.66 -3.96
N SER A 103 -2.28 5.95 -3.76
CA SER A 103 -1.74 6.75 -2.65
C SER A 103 -2.10 6.16 -1.28
N ASN A 104 -3.35 5.75 -1.09
CA ASN A 104 -3.78 5.15 0.17
C ASN A 104 -3.11 3.80 0.45
N LEU A 105 -2.92 2.97 -0.59
CA LEU A 105 -2.15 1.73 -0.47
C LEU A 105 -0.69 2.02 -0.11
N LEU A 106 -0.08 3.01 -0.75
CA LEU A 106 1.32 3.37 -0.52
C LEU A 106 1.53 3.83 0.93
N ILE A 107 0.64 4.67 1.47
CA ILE A 107 0.66 5.06 2.89
C ILE A 107 0.54 3.84 3.80
N MET A 108 -0.36 2.90 3.50
CA MET A 108 -0.51 1.66 4.27
C MET A 108 0.78 0.82 4.26
N VAL A 109 1.49 0.76 3.14
CA VAL A 109 2.78 0.06 3.01
C VAL A 109 3.89 0.77 3.79
N ILE A 110 3.97 2.11 3.71
CA ILE A 110 4.94 2.90 4.49
C ILE A 110 4.74 2.66 5.99
N VAL A 111 3.52 2.86 6.48
CA VAL A 111 3.21 2.77 7.92
C VAL A 111 3.35 1.32 8.41
N GLY A 112 2.78 0.36 7.69
CA GLY A 112 2.87 -1.06 8.05
C GLY A 112 4.31 -1.59 8.01
N GLY A 113 5.10 -1.18 7.02
CA GLY A 113 6.52 -1.47 6.95
C GLY A 113 7.28 -0.89 8.15
N TYR A 114 7.02 0.38 8.47
CA TYR A 114 7.68 1.07 9.58
C TYR A 114 7.36 0.40 10.92
N GLU A 115 6.10 0.07 11.16
CA GLU A 115 5.66 -0.64 12.36
C GLU A 115 6.35 -2.00 12.49
N THR A 116 6.42 -2.76 11.39
CA THR A 116 6.94 -4.13 11.39
C THR A 116 8.45 -4.18 11.56
N PHE A 117 9.20 -3.32 10.86
CA PHE A 117 10.65 -3.46 10.73
C PHE A 117 11.47 -2.44 11.51
N VAL A 118 10.92 -1.26 11.82
CA VAL A 118 11.63 -0.18 12.53
C VAL A 118 11.14 -0.05 13.97
N SER A 119 9.82 -0.03 14.19
CA SER A 119 9.23 0.27 15.50
C SER A 119 9.37 -0.86 16.53
N ARG A 120 9.26 -2.13 16.11
CA ARG A 120 9.17 -3.30 17.03
C ARG A 120 10.48 -3.76 17.67
N LEU A 121 11.60 -3.09 17.41
CA LEU A 121 12.92 -3.51 17.92
C LEU A 121 13.40 -2.71 19.16
N HIS A 122 12.49 -2.14 19.96
CA HIS A 122 12.80 -1.60 21.29
C HIS A 122 12.85 -2.74 22.32
N LEU A 123 14.00 -3.42 22.39
CA LEU A 123 14.31 -4.38 23.45
C LEU A 123 14.69 -3.65 24.74
N GLU A 124 13.71 -3.37 25.60
CA GLU A 124 13.96 -3.00 26.99
C GLU A 124 13.83 -4.23 27.91
N GLY A 125 14.89 -5.06 27.94
CA GLY A 125 15.37 -5.70 29.18
C GLY A 125 14.72 -6.99 29.73
N HIS A 126 14.51 -8.06 28.94
CA HIS A 126 14.23 -9.40 29.50
C HIS A 126 15.10 -10.54 28.92
N PRO A 127 15.55 -11.54 29.73
CA PRO A 127 16.48 -12.58 29.30
C PRO A 127 15.89 -13.71 28.46
N ASP A 128 14.57 -13.94 28.49
CA ASP A 128 13.93 -15.04 27.78
C ASP A 128 12.64 -14.59 27.07
N GLN A 129 12.57 -15.00 25.80
CA GLN A 129 11.52 -14.78 24.79
C GLN A 129 11.53 -13.43 24.07
N PRO A 130 11.15 -13.47 22.79
CA PRO A 130 10.41 -12.35 22.25
C PRO A 130 9.09 -12.90 21.64
N GLU A 131 7.97 -12.53 22.25
CA GLU A 131 6.55 -12.87 21.97
C GLU A 131 5.97 -12.23 20.67
N TRP A 132 6.81 -11.58 19.86
CA TRP A 132 6.44 -10.64 18.78
C TRP A 132 5.75 -11.24 17.56
N LEU A 133 5.71 -12.57 17.41
CA LEU A 133 5.11 -13.23 16.24
C LEU A 133 3.63 -13.57 16.44
N ASP A 134 3.12 -13.54 17.69
CA ASP A 134 1.77 -14.03 18.00
C ASP A 134 0.73 -12.92 18.15
N HIS A 135 1.15 -11.65 18.29
CA HIS A 135 0.25 -10.51 18.56
C HIS A 135 0.21 -9.42 17.48
N VAL A 136 0.94 -9.56 16.36
CA VAL A 136 0.56 -8.81 15.17
C VAL A 136 -0.71 -9.48 14.66
N ASN A 137 -1.84 -8.79 14.70
CA ASN A 137 -3.11 -9.29 14.17
C ASN A 137 -3.01 -9.45 12.65
N ALA A 138 -2.26 -10.47 12.23
CA ALA A 138 -1.86 -10.74 10.87
C ALA A 138 -3.09 -10.96 9.99
N SER A 139 -4.16 -11.48 10.58
CA SER A 139 -5.48 -11.61 9.98
C SER A 139 -6.07 -10.27 9.57
N VAL A 140 -6.10 -9.28 10.47
CA VAL A 140 -6.60 -7.92 10.15
C VAL A 140 -5.73 -7.22 9.10
N LEU A 141 -4.40 -7.38 9.15
CA LEU A 141 -3.51 -6.76 8.17
C LEU A 141 -3.68 -7.39 6.77
N LYS A 142 -3.80 -8.72 6.70
CA LYS A 142 -4.05 -9.46 5.44
C LYS A 142 -5.38 -9.07 4.82
N VAL A 143 -6.45 -8.99 5.62
CA VAL A 143 -7.77 -8.60 5.14
C VAL A 143 -7.76 -7.17 4.59
N LYS A 144 -7.17 -6.21 5.33
CA LYS A 144 -7.07 -4.82 4.87
C LYS A 144 -6.32 -4.70 3.54
N LEU A 145 -5.21 -5.43 3.39
CA LEU A 145 -4.44 -5.45 2.14
C LEU A 145 -5.25 -6.05 0.99
N ALA A 146 -5.91 -7.18 1.22
CA ALA A 146 -6.74 -7.86 0.21
C ALA A 146 -7.90 -6.96 -0.27
N THR A 147 -8.60 -6.29 0.66
CA THR A 147 -9.67 -5.35 0.33
C THR A 147 -9.16 -4.16 -0.48
N ALA A 148 -8.00 -3.61 -0.13
CA ALA A 148 -7.38 -2.50 -0.88
C ALA A 148 -7.04 -2.91 -2.33
N ILE A 149 -6.41 -4.08 -2.52
CA ILE A 149 -6.03 -4.58 -3.85
C ILE A 149 -7.28 -4.85 -4.71
N ILE A 150 -8.31 -5.49 -4.14
CA ILE A 150 -9.58 -5.73 -4.84
C ILE A 150 -10.22 -4.41 -5.26
N GLY A 151 -10.28 -3.42 -4.36
CA GLY A 151 -10.87 -2.11 -4.66
C GLY A 151 -10.15 -1.38 -5.80
N ILE A 152 -8.81 -1.34 -5.78
CA ILE A 152 -8.00 -0.75 -6.87
C ILE A 152 -8.29 -1.47 -8.21
N SER A 153 -8.32 -2.79 -8.18
CA SER A 153 -8.58 -3.60 -9.38
C SER A 153 -10.01 -3.40 -9.92
N SER A 154 -11.01 -3.23 -9.06
CA SER A 154 -12.39 -2.94 -9.47
C SER A 154 -12.52 -1.59 -10.18
N ILE A 155 -11.85 -0.54 -9.69
CA ILE A 155 -11.89 0.81 -10.28
C ILE A 155 -11.25 0.81 -11.67
N HIS A 156 -10.13 0.09 -11.83
CA HIS A 156 -9.51 -0.10 -13.14
C HIS A 156 -10.44 -0.80 -14.14
N LEU A 157 -11.13 -1.85 -13.71
CA LEU A 157 -12.06 -2.58 -14.56
C LEU A 157 -13.26 -1.69 -14.97
N LEU A 158 -13.73 -0.84 -14.06
CA LEU A 158 -14.79 0.13 -14.35
C LEU A 158 -14.33 1.17 -15.39
N LYS A 159 -13.11 1.70 -15.26
CA LYS A 159 -12.50 2.62 -16.26
C LYS A 159 -12.41 1.96 -17.64
N THR A 160 -11.95 0.70 -17.70
CA THR A 160 -11.88 -0.08 -18.94
C THR A 160 -13.26 -0.32 -19.54
N PHE A 161 -14.25 -0.68 -18.72
CA PHE A 161 -15.62 -0.91 -19.18
C PHE A 161 -16.23 0.34 -19.82
N ILE A 162 -16.01 1.51 -19.22
CA ILE A 162 -16.47 2.79 -19.74
C ILE A 162 -15.79 3.15 -21.07
N ASN A 163 -14.52 2.81 -21.22
CA ASN A 163 -13.73 3.07 -22.44
C ASN A 163 -13.64 1.86 -23.38
N VAL A 164 -14.58 0.91 -23.30
CA VAL A 164 -14.47 -0.41 -23.96
C VAL A 164 -14.28 -0.34 -25.47
N GLN A 165 -14.88 0.66 -26.12
CA GLN A 165 -14.77 0.85 -27.57
C GLN A 165 -13.35 1.25 -28.03
N ASN A 166 -12.51 1.75 -27.12
CA ASN A 166 -11.15 2.21 -27.40
C ASN A 166 -10.07 1.21 -26.95
N LEU A 167 -10.48 0.05 -26.42
CA LEU A 167 -9.60 -0.96 -25.86
C LEU A 167 -9.73 -2.27 -26.63
N THR A 168 -8.68 -3.08 -26.60
CA THR A 168 -8.74 -4.41 -27.20
C THR A 168 -9.56 -5.36 -26.33
N GLU A 169 -10.32 -6.26 -26.96
CA GLU A 169 -11.05 -7.32 -26.25
C GLU A 169 -10.11 -8.15 -25.35
N GLN A 170 -8.88 -8.40 -25.82
CA GLN A 170 -7.85 -9.10 -25.04
C GLN A 170 -7.52 -8.37 -23.73
N THR A 171 -7.44 -7.04 -23.74
CA THR A 171 -7.23 -6.25 -22.51
C THR A 171 -8.36 -6.46 -21.51
N LEU A 172 -9.62 -6.43 -21.99
CA LEU A 172 -10.80 -6.59 -21.15
C LEU A 172 -10.87 -7.99 -20.52
N ILE A 173 -10.57 -9.04 -21.30
CA ILE A 173 -10.53 -10.43 -20.81
C ILE A 173 -9.47 -10.60 -19.73
N TRP A 174 -8.24 -10.14 -19.97
CA TRP A 174 -7.15 -10.30 -19.00
C TRP A 174 -7.39 -9.51 -17.71
N GLN A 175 -7.89 -8.29 -17.80
CA GLN A 175 -8.22 -7.51 -16.59
C GLN A 175 -9.34 -8.18 -15.78
N THR A 176 -10.36 -8.71 -16.45
CA THR A 176 -11.44 -9.46 -15.79
C THR A 176 -10.90 -10.73 -15.12
N ALA A 177 -10.04 -11.49 -15.81
CA ALA A 177 -9.41 -12.70 -15.28
C ALA A 177 -8.54 -12.40 -14.05
N ILE A 178 -7.74 -11.34 -14.09
CA ILE A 178 -6.91 -10.91 -12.95
C ILE A 178 -7.80 -10.48 -11.77
N HIS A 179 -8.88 -9.73 -12.02
CA HIS A 179 -9.80 -9.31 -10.96
C HIS A 179 -10.46 -10.51 -10.27
N LEU A 180 -10.90 -11.50 -11.05
CA LEU A 180 -11.44 -12.75 -10.52
C LEU A 180 -10.40 -13.51 -9.68
N ALA A 181 -9.14 -13.54 -10.11
CA ALA A 181 -8.06 -14.15 -9.33
C ALA A 181 -7.85 -13.45 -7.97
N PHE A 182 -7.94 -12.11 -7.92
CA PHE A 182 -7.88 -11.37 -6.65
C PHE A 182 -9.08 -11.65 -5.73
N LEU A 183 -10.29 -11.72 -6.27
CA LEU A 183 -11.49 -12.09 -5.50
C LEU A 183 -11.38 -13.50 -4.92
N LEU A 184 -10.94 -14.46 -5.73
CA LEU A 184 -10.69 -15.84 -5.28
C LEU A 184 -9.61 -15.89 -4.19
N SER A 185 -8.54 -15.11 -4.33
CA SER A 185 -7.46 -15.03 -3.34
C SER A 185 -7.95 -14.47 -2.00
N ALA A 186 -8.79 -13.44 -2.02
CA ALA A 186 -9.36 -12.89 -0.79
C ALA A 186 -10.37 -13.85 -0.13
N LEU A 187 -11.17 -14.56 -0.92
CA LEU A 187 -12.04 -15.62 -0.41
C LEU A 187 -11.24 -16.73 0.28
N ALA A 188 -10.12 -17.16 -0.32
CA ALA A 188 -9.22 -18.14 0.28
C ALA A 188 -8.68 -17.64 1.63
N ILE A 189 -8.19 -16.39 1.70
CA ILE A 189 -7.71 -15.77 2.94
C ILE A 189 -8.80 -15.76 4.02
N ALA A 190 -10.02 -15.31 3.67
CA ALA A 190 -11.14 -15.26 4.61
C ALA A 190 -11.55 -16.66 5.11
N MET A 191 -11.51 -17.66 4.23
CA MET A 191 -11.81 -19.05 4.60
C MET A 191 -10.75 -19.63 5.54
N THR A 192 -9.46 -19.40 5.28
CA THR A 192 -8.37 -19.81 6.18
C THR A 192 -8.50 -19.14 7.54
N ASP A 193 -8.82 -17.86 7.58
CA ASP A 193 -8.96 -17.11 8.83
C ASP A 193 -10.13 -17.62 9.68
N ARG A 194 -11.27 -17.95 9.04
CA ARG A 194 -12.42 -18.57 9.70
C ARG A 194 -12.09 -19.96 10.28
N LEU A 195 -11.29 -20.76 9.58
CA LEU A 195 -10.89 -22.10 10.05
C LEU A 195 -9.96 -22.02 11.27
N LEU A 196 -9.09 -21.01 11.33
CA LEU A 196 -8.13 -20.82 12.42
C LEU A 196 -8.76 -20.23 13.69
N THR A 197 -9.90 -19.56 13.59
CA THR A 197 -10.56 -18.86 14.70
C THR A 197 -11.64 -19.69 15.43
N HIS A 198 -11.83 -20.97 15.08
CA HIS A 198 -12.71 -21.88 15.82
C HIS A 198 -11.97 -22.51 17.02
N PRO A 199 -12.35 -22.24 18.29
CA PRO A 199 -11.87 -23.03 19.42
C PRO A 199 -12.40 -24.47 19.29
N PRO A 200 -11.63 -25.50 19.66
CA PRO A 200 -12.19 -26.83 19.81
C PRO A 200 -13.30 -26.74 20.84
N GLY A 201 -14.52 -27.09 20.42
CA GLY A 201 -15.70 -27.01 21.26
C GLY A 201 -15.48 -27.76 22.56
N ASP A 202 -15.72 -27.05 23.66
CA ASP A 202 -15.95 -27.60 24.99
C ASP A 202 -17.01 -28.71 24.84
N LYS A 203 -16.57 -29.96 24.94
CA LYS A 203 -17.46 -31.10 25.11
C LYS A 203 -17.19 -31.65 26.50
N HIS A 204 -18.18 -31.37 27.35
CA HIS A 204 -18.49 -31.97 28.64
C HIS A 204 -18.08 -33.43 28.80
#